data_AF-A0A072TVK3-F1
#
_entry.id   AF-A0A072TVK3-F1
#
_cell.length_a   1.000
_cell.length_b   1.000
_cell.length_c   1.000
_cell.angle_alpha   90.00
_cell.angle_beta   90.00
_cell.angle_gamma   90.00
#
_symmetry.space_group_name_H-M   'P 1'
#
loop_
_entity.id
_entity.type
_entity.pdbx_description
1 polymer ?
#
loop_
_entity_poly.entity_id
_entity_poly.type
_entity_poly.pdbx_seq_one_letter_code
_entity_poly.pdbx_strand_id
1 'polypeptide(L)'
;MGSTKSELYFVFLIYDQEYERLRTNRTKSGANKLDLYLSRKHDELLASTLEPGSYKKISSFAIVDGFTVEITEDQVNVLRSAKRVRIVEKEEKFVL
;
A
#
# COMPACT_ATOMS: atom_id res chain seq x y z
N MET A 1 -21.39 -9.94 -7.05
CA MET A 1 -20.65 -10.76 -6.07
C MET A 1 -19.25 -10.88 -6.61
N GLY A 2 -18.27 -10.25 -5.95
CA GLY A 2 -16.89 -10.19 -6.44
C GLY A 2 -16.21 -11.55 -6.46
N SER A 3 -15.13 -11.66 -7.22
CA SER A 3 -14.30 -12.85 -7.24
C SER A 3 -13.67 -13.11 -5.86
N THR A 4 -13.77 -14.35 -5.36
CA THR A 4 -13.09 -14.80 -4.14
C THR A 4 -11.60 -15.05 -4.34
N LYS A 5 -11.12 -14.99 -5.59
CA LYS A 5 -9.71 -15.16 -5.91
C LYS A 5 -8.94 -13.90 -5.51
N SER A 6 -7.90 -14.08 -4.70
CA SER A 6 -6.96 -13.01 -4.40
C SER A 6 -6.01 -12.78 -5.57
N GLU A 7 -5.80 -11.51 -5.90
CA GLU A 7 -4.89 -11.05 -6.95
C GLU A 7 -4.01 -9.95 -6.38
N LEU A 8 -2.91 -9.63 -7.06
CA LEU A 8 -1.94 -8.65 -6.62
C LEU A 8 -2.36 -7.26 -7.10
N TYR A 9 -2.34 -6.28 -6.20
CA TYR A 9 -2.73 -4.90 -6.48
C TYR A 9 -1.67 -3.92 -5.97
N PHE A 10 -1.47 -2.83 -6.72
CA PHE A 10 -0.78 -1.63 -6.28
C PHE A 10 -1.76 -0.68 -5.61
N VAL A 11 -1.39 -0.19 -4.42
CA VAL A 11 -2.15 0.82 -3.67
C VAL A 11 -1.27 2.05 -3.51
N PHE A 12 -1.76 3.20 -3.94
CA PHE A 12 -1.09 4.49 -3.78
C PHE A 12 -1.91 5.40 -2.89
N LEU A 13 -1.24 6.08 -1.96
CA LEU A 13 -1.89 6.96 -0.99
C LEU A 13 -1.91 8.41 -1.47
N ILE A 14 -2.77 9.21 -0.84
CA ILE A 14 -2.79 10.66 -1.01
C ILE A 14 -1.52 11.29 -0.41
N TYR A 15 -1.26 12.55 -0.76
CA TYR A 15 -0.11 13.30 -0.28
C TYR A 15 0.04 13.25 1.25
N ASP A 16 1.28 13.06 1.70
CA ASP A 16 1.67 13.06 3.10
C ASP A 16 2.94 13.90 3.30
N GLN A 17 2.84 14.93 4.13
CA GLN A 17 3.93 15.84 4.42
C GLN A 17 5.10 15.14 5.13
N GLU A 18 4.82 14.17 6.01
CA GLU A 18 5.87 13.43 6.72
C GLU A 18 6.63 12.49 5.81
N TYR A 19 5.94 11.89 4.83
CA TYR A 19 6.60 11.15 3.75
C TYR A 19 7.61 12.03 3.01
N GLU A 20 7.22 13.23 2.56
CA GLU A 20 8.14 14.13 1.85
C GLU A 20 9.30 14.60 2.74
N ARG A 21 9.02 14.90 4.01
CA ARG A 21 10.05 15.27 4.99
C ARG A 21 11.08 14.15 5.18
N LEU A 22 10.64 12.89 5.26
CA LEU A 22 11.54 11.74 5.43
C LEU A 22 12.28 11.39 4.13
N ARG A 23 11.60 11.47 2.99
CA ARG A 23 12.14 11.19 1.66
C ARG A 23 13.28 12.11 1.25
N THR A 24 13.24 13.37 1.67
CA THR A 24 14.31 14.33 1.37
C THR A 24 15.62 14.04 2.12
N ASN A 25 15.58 13.25 3.21
CA ASN A 25 16.77 12.82 3.94
C ASN A 25 17.42 11.59 3.30
N ARG A 26 18.41 11.84 2.42
CA ARG A 26 19.09 10.79 1.63
C ARG A 26 20.22 10.06 2.36
N THR A 27 20.33 10.19 3.69
CA THR A 27 21.29 9.41 4.47
C THR A 27 20.83 7.96 4.62
N LYS A 28 21.75 7.02 4.92
CA LYS A 28 21.39 5.62 5.22
C LYS A 28 20.39 5.51 6.38
N SER A 29 20.58 6.32 7.42
CA SER A 29 19.63 6.40 8.54
C SER A 29 18.28 6.97 8.11
N GLY A 30 18.28 7.98 7.23
CA GLY A 30 17.07 8.55 6.64
C GLY A 30 16.26 7.51 5.85
N ALA A 31 16.93 6.75 4.98
CA ALA A 31 16.30 5.67 4.22
C ALA A 31 15.64 4.61 5.12
N ASN A 32 16.34 4.18 6.18
CA ASN A 32 15.76 3.23 7.14
C ASN A 32 14.54 3.81 7.90
N LYS A 33 14.58 5.10 8.25
CA LYS A 33 13.44 5.77 8.91
C LYS A 33 12.25 5.89 7.98
N LEU A 34 12.48 6.21 6.70
CA LEU A 34 11.44 6.28 5.68
C LEU A 34 10.79 4.90 5.48
N ASP A 35 11.61 3.85 5.34
CA ASP A 35 11.11 2.47 5.16
C ASP A 35 10.24 2.02 6.34
N LEU A 36 10.70 2.22 7.57
CA LEU A 36 9.93 1.91 8.77
C LEU A 36 8.63 2.71 8.88
N TYR A 37 8.69 4.00 8.55
CA TYR A 37 7.51 4.87 8.56
C TYR A 37 6.45 4.38 7.57
N LEU A 38 6.85 4.14 6.33
CA LEU A 38 5.97 3.68 5.27
C LEU A 38 5.39 2.29 5.59
N SER A 39 6.24 1.35 6.02
CA SER A 39 5.77 0.00 6.33
C SER A 39 4.68 0.02 7.40
N ARG A 40 4.90 0.75 8.51
CA ARG A 40 3.90 0.91 9.59
C ARG A 40 2.63 1.59 9.11
N LYS A 41 2.77 2.70 8.38
CA LYS A 41 1.64 3.46 7.84
C LYS A 41 0.76 2.61 6.92
N HIS A 42 1.37 1.77 6.08
CA HIS A 42 0.65 0.85 5.20
C HIS A 42 -0.03 -0.28 5.98
N ASP A 43 0.63 -0.82 7.01
CA ASP A 43 0.04 -1.85 7.88
C ASP A 43 -1.17 -1.30 8.66
N GLU A 44 -1.06 -0.07 9.19
CA GLU A 44 -2.17 0.61 9.88
C GLU A 44 -3.37 0.83 8.95
N LEU A 45 -3.12 1.25 7.71
CA LEU A 45 -4.19 1.41 6.73
C LEU A 45 -4.90 0.08 6.51
N LEU A 46 -4.17 -1.01 6.24
CA LEU A 46 -4.74 -2.32 5.98
C LEU A 46 -5.50 -2.85 7.21
N ALA A 47 -4.92 -2.77 8.40
CA ALA A 47 -5.56 -3.21 9.64
C ALA A 47 -6.81 -2.41 9.99
N SER A 48 -6.88 -1.13 9.60
CA SER A 48 -8.05 -0.28 9.81
C SER A 48 -9.16 -0.46 8.77
N THR A 49 -8.87 -1.13 7.65
CA THR A 49 -9.80 -1.22 6.51
C THR A 49 -10.27 -2.63 6.21
N LEU A 50 -9.42 -3.64 6.44
CA LEU A 50 -9.68 -5.02 6.09
C LEU A 50 -9.61 -5.92 7.32
N GLU A 51 -10.31 -7.05 7.26
CA GLU A 51 -10.28 -8.05 8.33
C GLU A 51 -8.85 -8.63 8.49
N PRO A 52 -8.32 -8.74 9.72
CA PRO A 52 -7.02 -9.35 9.95
C PRO A 52 -6.94 -10.77 9.37
N GLY A 53 -5.84 -11.07 8.65
CA GLY A 53 -5.63 -12.38 8.02
C GLY A 53 -6.34 -12.57 6.67
N SER A 54 -7.19 -11.63 6.25
CA SER A 54 -7.87 -11.68 4.94
C SER A 54 -7.05 -11.08 3.78
N TYR A 55 -5.87 -10.54 4.05
CA TYR A 55 -5.01 -9.88 3.07
C TYR A 55 -3.54 -10.22 3.32
N LYS A 56 -2.68 -9.99 2.32
CA LYS A 56 -1.23 -10.16 2.46
C LYS A 56 -0.48 -9.01 1.79
N LYS A 57 0.11 -8.12 2.61
CA LYS A 57 1.03 -7.07 2.12
C LYS A 57 2.31 -7.74 1.62
N ILE A 58 2.72 -7.41 0.39
CA ILE A 58 3.92 -8.00 -0.24
C ILE A 58 5.12 -7.07 -0.09
N SER A 59 4.97 -5.80 -0.39
CA SER A 59 6.06 -4.82 -0.26
C SER A 59 5.53 -3.40 -0.06
N SER A 60 6.39 -2.51 0.45
CA SER A 60 6.16 -1.06 0.49
C SER A 60 7.18 -0.36 -0.40
N PHE A 61 6.80 0.74 -1.02
CA PHE A 61 7.66 1.49 -1.94
C PHE A 61 8.21 2.74 -1.26
N ALA A 62 9.52 2.97 -1.33
CA ALA A 62 10.13 4.17 -0.76
C ALA A 62 10.12 5.38 -1.72
N ILE A 63 9.95 5.14 -3.02
CA ILE A 63 10.01 6.18 -4.06
C ILE A 63 8.68 6.93 -4.21
N VAL A 64 7.59 6.26 -3.84
CA VAL A 64 6.21 6.74 -3.83
C VAL A 64 5.52 6.18 -2.59
N ASP A 65 4.59 6.94 -2.00
CA ASP A 65 3.79 6.49 -0.86
C ASP A 65 2.76 5.44 -1.31
N GLY A 66 3.19 4.18 -1.36
CA GLY A 66 2.39 3.08 -1.85
C GLY A 66 2.97 1.70 -1.52
N PHE A 67 2.19 0.67 -1.80
CA PHE A 67 2.51 -0.71 -1.47
C PHE A 67 1.82 -1.70 -2.41
N THR A 68 2.27 -2.95 -2.37
CA THR A 68 1.60 -4.08 -3.03
C THR A 68 0.91 -4.97 -2.01
N VAL A 69 -0.27 -5.46 -2.37
CA VAL A 69 -1.07 -6.33 -1.52
C VAL A 69 -1.83 -7.37 -2.35
N GLU A 70 -1.88 -8.61 -1.87
CA GLU A 70 -2.77 -9.65 -2.40
C GLU A 70 -4.12 -9.57 -1.68
N ILE A 71 -5.18 -9.31 -2.43
CA ILE A 71 -6.56 -9.10 -1.94
C ILE A 71 -7.60 -9.53 -2.98
N THR A 72 -8.85 -9.68 -2.54
CA THR A 72 -10.01 -9.93 -3.42
C THR A 72 -10.55 -8.63 -4.03
N GLU A 73 -11.36 -8.76 -5.07
CA GLU A 73 -12.01 -7.61 -5.72
C GLU A 73 -12.95 -6.85 -4.77
N ASP A 74 -13.61 -7.54 -3.84
CA ASP A 74 -14.46 -6.89 -2.84
C ASP A 74 -13.62 -6.00 -1.89
N GLN A 75 -12.45 -6.48 -1.47
CA GLN A 75 -11.51 -5.71 -0.64
C GLN A 75 -10.90 -4.52 -1.39
N VAL A 76 -10.70 -4.63 -2.70
CA VAL A 76 -10.29 -3.50 -3.56
C VAL A 76 -11.29 -2.35 -3.46
N ASN A 77 -12.59 -2.65 -3.51
CA ASN A 77 -13.64 -1.64 -3.41
C ASN A 77 -13.66 -0.97 -2.03
N VAL A 78 -13.36 -1.71 -0.97
CA VAL A 78 -13.19 -1.16 0.38
C VAL A 78 -12.00 -0.18 0.41
N LEU A 79 -10.85 -0.57 -0.12
CA LEU A 79 -9.67 0.30 -0.17
C LEU A 79 -9.87 1.54 -1.03
N ARG A 80 -10.56 1.42 -2.19
CA ARG A 80 -10.92 2.57 -3.04
C ARG A 80 -11.80 3.60 -2.33
N SER A 81 -12.54 3.16 -1.31
CA SER A 81 -13.40 4.03 -0.49
C SER A 81 -12.67 4.64 0.71
N ALA A 82 -11.44 4.20 1.00
CA ALA A 82 -10.68 4.71 2.14
C ALA A 82 -10.11 6.11 1.85
N LYS A 83 -10.37 7.06 2.75
CA LYS A 83 -9.99 8.49 2.56
C LYS A 83 -8.51 8.74 2.24
N ARG A 84 -7.62 7.85 2.68
CA ARG A 84 -6.16 7.98 2.52
C ARG A 84 -5.65 7.35 1.22
N VAL A 85 -6.49 6.61 0.51
CA VAL A 85 -6.13 5.91 -0.73
C VAL A 85 -6.46 6.81 -1.91
N ARG A 86 -5.50 6.97 -2.81
CA ARG A 86 -5.66 7.73 -4.06
C ARG A 86 -6.03 6.81 -5.21
N ILE A 87 -5.33 5.68 -5.34
CA ILE A 87 -5.43 4.76 -6.48
C ILE A 87 -5.27 3.32 -5.99
N VAL A 88 -6.05 2.40 -6.55
CA VAL A 88 -5.87 0.95 -6.43
C VAL A 88 -5.91 0.32 -7.82
N GLU A 89 -4.77 -0.16 -8.30
CA GLU A 89 -4.62 -0.78 -9.62
C GLU A 89 -4.25 -2.25 -9.49
N LYS A 90 -4.80 -3.08 -10.38
CA LYS A 90 -4.40 -4.48 -10.47
C LYS A 90 -3.02 -4.57 -11.06
N GLU A 91 -2.15 -5.41 -10.50
CA GLU A 91 -0.87 -5.71 -11.11
C GLU A 91 -1.11 -6.56 -12.37
N GLU A 92 -0.80 -5.98 -13.53
CA GLU A 92 -0.74 -6.71 -14.77
C GLU A 92 0.57 -7.51 -14.81
N LYS A 93 0.47 -8.83 -14.78
CA LYS A 93 1.63 -9.68 -15.06
C LYS A 93 1.98 -9.54 -16.55
N PHE A 94 3.10 -8.88 -16.84
CA PHE A 94 3.73 -9.01 -18.15
C PHE A 94 4.25 -10.44 -18.28
N VAL A 95 3.59 -11.24 -19.12
CA VAL A 95 4.16 -12.50 -19.60
C VAL A 95 5.01 -12.14 -20.82
N LEU A 96 6.32 -12.24 -20.69
CA LEU A 96 7.28 -12.12 -21.79
C LEU A 96 7.35 -13.41 -22.61
#